data_AF-A0A811SF21-F1
#
_entry.id   AF-A0A811SF21-F1
#
_cell.length_a   1.000
_cell.length_b   1.000
_cell.length_c   1.000
_cell.angle_alpha   90.00
_cell.angle_beta   90.00
_cell.angle_gamma   90.00
#
_symmetry.space_group_name_H-M   'P 1'
#
loop_
_entity.id
_entity.type
_entity.pdbx_description
1 polymer ?
#
loop_
_entity_poly.entity_id
_entity_poly.type
_entity_poly.pdbx_seq_one_letter_code
_entity_poly.pdbx_strand_id
1 'polypeptide(L)'
;MKRNPRKVKWTKAYRQLHVKDMTQDATFEFERKRNRPERYDRNLTEQTLKAIPLIIKTRHDRLEKHISNRHKPGKRKEIQKDSKEVAQDIGMLPKKLISNELAAEKTKIKVKVVQQQTEDYAMEE
;
A
#
# COMPACT_ATOMS: atom_id res chain seq x y z
N MET A 1 -35.26 15.68 -0.16
CA MET A 1 -34.66 14.75 -1.14
C MET A 1 -34.22 13.47 -0.43
N LYS A 2 -34.84 12.31 -0.73
CA LYS A 2 -34.52 11.01 -0.10
C LYS A 2 -33.40 10.30 -0.86
N ARG A 3 -32.14 10.62 -0.57
CA ARG A 3 -30.97 10.04 -1.29
C ARG A 3 -30.42 8.83 -0.54
N ASN A 4 -30.14 7.74 -1.25
CA ASN A 4 -29.60 6.52 -0.65
C ASN A 4 -28.11 6.70 -0.28
N PRO A 5 -27.72 6.61 1.01
CA PRO A 5 -26.34 6.83 1.44
C PRO A 5 -25.36 5.83 0.82
N ARG A 6 -25.79 4.59 0.51
CA ARG A 6 -24.93 3.58 -0.14
C ARG A 6 -24.53 3.94 -1.57
N LYS A 7 -25.17 4.94 -2.19
CA LYS A 7 -24.85 5.45 -3.52
C LYS A 7 -24.20 6.84 -3.48
N VAL A 8 -24.08 7.45 -2.30
CA VAL A 8 -23.49 8.78 -2.12
C VAL A 8 -22.01 8.63 -1.76
N LYS A 9 -21.13 8.98 -2.71
CA LYS A 9 -19.69 8.63 -2.70
C LYS A 9 -18.90 9.09 -1.47
N TRP A 10 -19.27 10.20 -0.85
CA TRP A 10 -18.55 10.77 0.30
C TRP A 10 -18.93 10.12 1.64
N THR A 11 -20.02 9.34 1.69
CA THR A 11 -20.51 8.75 2.94
C THR A 11 -19.69 7.54 3.37
N LYS A 12 -19.66 7.26 4.68
CA LYS A 12 -19.02 6.06 5.24
C LYS A 12 -19.65 4.77 4.72
N ALA A 13 -20.98 4.74 4.58
CA ALA A 13 -21.71 3.58 4.08
C ALA A 13 -21.29 3.20 2.65
N TYR A 14 -21.13 4.18 1.75
CA TYR A 14 -20.59 3.94 0.41
C TYR A 14 -19.16 3.39 0.50
N ARG A 15 -18.31 3.99 1.34
CA ARG A 15 -16.89 3.61 1.45
C ARG A 15 -16.71 2.19 1.99
N GLN A 16 -17.51 1.77 2.96
CA GLN A 16 -17.51 0.39 3.47
C GLN A 16 -17.96 -0.60 2.40
N LEU A 17 -19.08 -0.33 1.72
CA LEU A 17 -19.63 -1.24 0.69
C LEU A 17 -18.67 -1.39 -0.51
N HIS A 18 -17.96 -0.33 -0.88
CA HIS A 18 -17.01 -0.34 -1.99
C HIS A 18 -15.56 -0.62 -1.55
N VAL A 19 -15.36 -1.20 -0.35
CA VAL A 19 -14.04 -1.64 0.15
C VAL A 19 -12.99 -0.50 0.14
N LYS A 20 -13.45 0.74 0.31
CA LYS A 20 -12.57 1.90 0.49
C LYS A 20 -12.06 1.98 1.93
N ASP A 21 -12.88 1.56 2.88
CA ASP A 21 -12.49 1.44 4.28
C ASP A 21 -12.37 -0.02 4.69
N MET A 22 -11.44 -0.29 5.60
CA MET A 22 -11.30 -1.59 6.24
C MET A 22 -12.59 -1.88 7.03
N THR A 23 -13.26 -3.00 6.72
CA THR A 23 -14.56 -3.36 7.30
C THR A 23 -14.48 -4.61 8.20
N GLN A 24 -13.56 -5.53 7.91
CA GLN A 24 -13.34 -6.76 8.67
C GLN A 24 -12.05 -6.61 9.50
N ASP A 25 -12.18 -6.13 10.74
CA ASP A 25 -11.05 -6.02 11.67
C ASP A 25 -11.52 -6.26 13.11
N ALA A 26 -10.70 -6.99 13.87
CA ALA A 26 -10.99 -7.32 15.27
C ALA A 26 -11.05 -6.07 16.16
N THR A 27 -10.40 -4.96 15.77
CA THR A 27 -10.47 -3.72 16.57
C THR A 27 -11.88 -3.12 16.63
N PHE A 28 -12.79 -3.49 15.73
CA PHE A 28 -14.19 -3.04 15.75
C PHE A 28 -15.03 -3.78 16.78
N GLU A 29 -14.64 -4.99 17.18
CA GLU A 29 -15.41 -5.79 18.15
C GLU A 29 -15.40 -5.18 19.56
N PHE A 30 -14.37 -4.39 19.89
CA PHE A 30 -14.27 -3.67 21.16
C PHE A 30 -15.32 -2.57 21.30
N GLU A 31 -15.87 -2.05 20.20
CA GLU A 31 -16.88 -0.96 20.20
C GLU A 31 -18.32 -1.48 20.30
N ARG A 32 -18.51 -2.80 20.47
CA ARG A 32 -19.85 -3.39 20.55
C ARG A 32 -20.65 -2.84 21.73
N LYS A 33 -21.93 -2.55 21.49
CA LYS A 33 -22.87 -2.16 22.53
C LYS A 33 -23.07 -3.33 23.52
N ARG A 34 -22.85 -3.09 24.81
CA ARG A 34 -23.13 -4.05 25.88
C ARG A 34 -24.58 -3.87 26.34
N ASN A 35 -25.36 -4.96 26.31
CA ASN A 35 -26.77 -4.94 26.72
C ASN A 35 -26.98 -5.26 28.20
N ARG A 36 -25.91 -5.60 28.93
CA ARG A 36 -25.92 -5.82 30.37
C ARG A 36 -24.81 -4.98 31.00
N PRO A 37 -25.09 -4.18 32.04
CA PRO A 37 -24.05 -3.49 32.78
C PRO A 37 -23.28 -4.50 33.63
N GLU A 38 -21.98 -4.28 33.74
CA GLU A 38 -21.13 -4.99 34.70
C GLU A 38 -20.97 -4.13 35.96
N ARG A 39 -20.88 -4.78 37.12
CA ARG A 39 -20.60 -4.08 38.37
C ARG A 39 -19.20 -3.46 38.30
N TYR A 40 -19.03 -2.27 38.86
CA TYR A 40 -17.74 -1.59 38.88
C TYR A 40 -16.67 -2.44 39.58
N ASP A 41 -15.56 -2.65 38.88
CA ASP A 41 -14.30 -3.17 39.40
C ASP A 41 -13.18 -2.23 38.96
N ARG A 42 -12.45 -1.67 39.94
CA ARG A 42 -11.37 -0.72 39.71
C ARG A 42 -10.28 -1.30 38.82
N ASN A 43 -9.87 -2.55 39.04
CA ASN A 43 -8.80 -3.19 38.29
C ASN A 43 -9.18 -3.33 36.81
N LEU A 44 -10.42 -3.75 36.54
CA LEU A 44 -10.97 -3.85 35.19
C LEU A 44 -11.01 -2.48 34.50
N THR A 45 -11.46 -1.43 35.19
CA THR A 45 -11.51 -0.08 34.62
C THR A 45 -10.13 0.47 34.30
N GLU A 46 -9.15 0.29 35.19
CA GLU A 46 -7.76 0.74 34.95
C GLU A 46 -7.12 0.01 33.77
N GLN A 47 -7.32 -1.31 33.65
CA GLN A 47 -6.84 -2.09 32.51
C GLN A 47 -7.50 -1.65 31.20
N THR A 48 -8.82 -1.38 31.23
CA THR A 48 -9.57 -0.92 30.05
C THR A 48 -9.08 0.44 29.57
N LEU A 49 -8.86 1.38 30.50
CA LEU A 49 -8.33 2.71 30.19
C LEU A 49 -6.93 2.64 29.54
N LYS A 50 -6.08 1.70 29.99
CA LYS A 50 -4.77 1.45 29.36
C LYS A 50 -4.90 0.80 27.97
N ALA A 51 -5.88 -0.07 27.77
CA ALA A 51 -6.08 -0.80 26.51
C ALA A 51 -6.65 0.07 25.38
N ILE A 52 -7.56 1.01 25.68
CA ILE A 52 -8.20 1.88 24.68
C ILE A 52 -7.22 2.58 23.73
N PRO A 53 -6.19 3.33 24.19
CA PRO A 53 -5.28 4.03 23.30
C PRO A 53 -4.45 3.07 22.43
N LEU A 54 -4.10 1.89 22.95
CA LEU A 54 -3.39 0.85 22.20
C LEU A 54 -4.23 0.30 21.05
N ILE A 55 -5.53 0.06 21.31
CA ILE A 55 -6.48 -0.40 20.29
C ILE A 55 -6.66 0.67 19.21
N ILE A 56 -6.78 1.95 19.59
CA ILE A 56 -6.92 3.07 18.64
C ILE A 56 -5.68 3.18 17.75
N LYS A 57 -4.47 3.12 18.33
CA LYS A 57 -3.21 3.14 17.58
C LYS A 57 -3.17 1.98 16.57
N THR A 58 -3.43 0.77 17.04
CA THR A 58 -3.42 -0.44 16.20
C THR A 58 -4.43 -0.32 15.04
N ARG A 59 -5.61 0.24 15.30
CA ARG A 59 -6.62 0.49 14.27
C ARG A 59 -6.13 1.50 13.23
N HIS A 60 -5.48 2.57 13.67
CA HIS A 60 -4.93 3.58 12.77
C HIS A 60 -3.86 2.98 11.86
N ASP A 61 -2.88 2.28 12.42
CA ASP A 61 -1.80 1.63 11.68
C ASP A 61 -2.35 0.65 10.62
N ARG A 62 -3.38 -0.14 10.98
CA ARG A 62 -4.05 -1.06 10.04
C ARG A 62 -4.80 -0.33 8.93
N LEU A 63 -5.47 0.77 9.27
CA LEU A 63 -6.19 1.60 8.30
C LEU A 63 -5.22 2.26 7.30
N GLU A 64 -4.09 2.78 7.78
CA GLU A 64 -3.04 3.33 6.92
C GLU A 64 -2.50 2.26 5.97
N LYS A 65 -2.20 1.06 6.48
CA LYS A 65 -1.75 -0.08 5.68
C LYS A 65 -2.78 -0.47 4.61
N HIS A 66 -4.07 -0.50 4.96
CA HIS A 66 -5.16 -0.78 4.02
C HIS A 66 -5.22 0.27 2.89
N ILE A 67 -5.13 1.56 3.24
CA ILE A 67 -5.10 2.65 2.27
C ILE A 67 -3.87 2.52 1.36
N SER A 68 -2.68 2.37 1.94
CA SER A 68 -1.43 2.20 1.20
C SER A 68 -1.53 1.05 0.19
N ASN A 69 -1.95 -0.13 0.62
CA ASN A 69 -2.13 -1.30 -0.24
C ASN A 69 -3.09 -1.03 -1.41
N ARG A 70 -4.18 -0.30 -1.17
CA ARG A 70 -5.15 0.07 -2.22
C ARG A 70 -4.55 1.04 -3.25
N HIS A 71 -3.62 1.91 -2.85
CA HIS A 71 -2.98 2.87 -3.74
C HIS A 71 -1.80 2.30 -4.54
N LYS A 72 -1.15 1.21 -4.06
CA LYS A 72 -0.05 0.52 -4.76
C LYS A 72 -0.28 0.24 -6.26
N PRO A 73 -1.44 -0.30 -6.70
CA PRO A 73 -1.66 -0.57 -8.13
C PRO A 73 -1.78 0.70 -8.99
N GLY A 74 -2.08 1.86 -8.39
CA GLY A 74 -2.17 3.14 -9.11
C GLY A 74 -0.85 3.53 -9.77
N LYS A 75 0.26 3.36 -9.06
CA LYS A 75 1.61 3.68 -9.56
C LYS A 75 1.98 2.93 -10.84
N ARG A 76 1.60 1.66 -10.93
CA ARG A 76 1.85 0.85 -12.14
C ARG A 76 1.04 1.36 -13.34
N LYS A 77 -0.21 1.76 -13.11
CA LYS A 77 -1.09 2.32 -14.15
C LYS A 77 -0.60 3.69 -14.63
N GLU A 78 -0.06 4.49 -13.71
CA GLU A 78 0.57 5.78 -14.01
C GLU A 78 1.76 5.58 -14.95
N ILE A 79 2.74 4.73 -14.60
CA ILE A 79 3.89 4.43 -15.47
C ILE A 79 3.46 3.92 -16.85
N GLN A 80 2.45 3.05 -16.91
CA GLN A 80 1.92 2.56 -18.20
C GLN A 80 1.28 3.68 -19.03
N LYS A 81 0.57 4.61 -18.39
CA LYS A 81 -0.03 5.77 -19.03
C LYS A 81 1.06 6.72 -19.53
N ASP A 82 2.05 7.01 -18.71
CA ASP A 82 3.18 7.89 -19.05
C ASP A 82 3.97 7.33 -20.24
N SER A 83 4.29 6.02 -20.22
CA SER A 83 4.95 5.36 -21.35
C SER A 83 4.13 5.43 -22.64
N LYS A 84 2.79 5.33 -22.54
CA LYS A 84 1.89 5.46 -23.68
C LYS A 84 1.86 6.91 -24.20
N GLU A 85 1.82 7.90 -23.31
CA GLU A 85 1.85 9.32 -23.66
C GLU A 85 3.17 9.69 -24.35
N VAL A 86 4.31 9.25 -23.81
CA VAL A 86 5.62 9.46 -24.45
C VAL A 86 5.68 8.85 -25.84
N ALA A 87 5.11 7.65 -26.04
CA ALA A 87 5.08 7.02 -27.36
C ALA A 87 4.19 7.77 -28.38
N GLN A 88 3.11 8.41 -27.91
CA GLN A 88 2.19 9.17 -28.77
C GLN A 88 2.73 10.56 -29.12
N ASP A 89 3.25 11.27 -28.12
CA ASP A 89 3.59 12.70 -28.21
C ASP A 89 5.10 12.96 -28.22
N ILE A 90 5.90 11.98 -28.64
CA ILE A 90 7.38 12.07 -28.67
C ILE A 90 7.90 13.31 -29.39
N GLY A 91 7.15 13.81 -30.38
CA GLY A 91 7.49 15.01 -31.15
C GLY A 91 7.32 16.34 -30.42
N MET A 92 6.59 16.38 -29.29
CA MET A 92 6.45 17.57 -28.44
C MET A 92 7.69 17.79 -27.55
N LEU A 93 8.53 16.77 -27.39
CA LEU A 93 9.74 16.87 -26.57
C LEU A 93 10.81 17.74 -27.28
N PRO A 94 11.51 18.61 -26.56
CA PRO A 94 12.61 19.39 -27.12
C PRO A 94 13.71 18.47 -27.68
N LYS A 95 14.01 18.56 -28.97
CA LYS A 95 15.02 17.73 -29.67
C LYS A 95 16.41 17.75 -29.01
N LYS A 96 16.75 18.84 -28.30
CA LYS A 96 18.01 19.01 -27.56
C LYS A 96 18.20 17.97 -26.43
N LEU A 97 17.12 17.43 -25.87
CA LEU A 97 17.18 16.41 -24.83
C LEU A 97 17.45 15.02 -25.43
N ILE A 98 16.77 14.70 -26.54
CA ILE A 98 16.87 13.41 -27.26
C ILE A 98 18.27 13.22 -27.87
N SER A 99 18.89 14.29 -28.39
CA SER A 99 20.22 14.22 -29.00
C SER A 99 21.36 13.89 -28.03
N ASN A 100 21.20 14.25 -26.74
CA ASN A 100 22.25 14.05 -25.74
C ASN A 100 22.30 12.59 -25.25
N GLU A 101 21.17 11.88 -25.23
CA GLU A 101 21.09 10.48 -24.81
C GLU A 101 21.59 9.50 -25.89
N LEU A 102 21.26 9.75 -27.17
CA LEU A 102 21.76 8.96 -28.32
C LEU A 102 23.29 9.04 -28.49
N ALA A 103 23.92 10.11 -27.99
CA ALA A 103 25.37 10.25 -27.96
C ALA A 103 26.03 9.47 -26.80
N ALA A 104 25.32 9.25 -25.70
CA ALA A 104 25.83 8.58 -24.49
C ALA A 104 25.76 7.04 -24.58
N GLU A 105 24.79 6.47 -25.29
CA GLU A 105 24.58 5.00 -25.40
C GLU A 105 25.65 4.24 -26.22
N LYS A 106 26.59 4.91 -26.90
CA LYS A 106 27.62 4.25 -27.72
C LYS A 106 28.86 3.76 -26.95
N THR A 107 28.87 3.82 -25.62
CA THR A 107 29.99 3.27 -24.83
C THR A 107 29.78 1.78 -24.55
N LYS A 108 30.33 0.94 -25.44
CA LYS A 108 30.37 -0.53 -25.29
C LYS A 108 31.05 -0.91 -23.97
N ILE A 109 30.28 -1.43 -23.02
CA ILE A 109 30.80 -2.03 -21.79
C ILE A 109 31.47 -3.37 -22.16
N LYS A 110 32.81 -3.44 -22.10
CA LYS A 110 33.55 -4.70 -22.21
C LYS A 110 33.40 -5.48 -20.90
N VAL A 111 32.54 -6.49 -20.89
CA VAL A 111 32.42 -7.43 -19.77
C VAL A 111 33.62 -8.38 -19.82
N LYS A 112 34.48 -8.31 -18.80
CA LYS A 112 35.57 -9.29 -18.58
C LYS A 112 34.94 -10.50 -17.90
N VAL A 113 34.76 -11.59 -18.66
CA VAL A 113 34.31 -12.87 -18.13
C VAL A 113 35.42 -13.44 -17.24
N VAL A 114 35.20 -13.47 -15.93
CA VAL A 114 36.06 -14.17 -14.97
C VAL A 114 35.51 -15.59 -14.84
N GLN A 115 36.30 -16.57 -15.26
CA GLN A 115 35.99 -17.99 -15.07
C GLN A 115 36.10 -18.32 -13.57
N GLN A 116 34.99 -18.75 -12.95
CA GLN A 116 34.99 -19.28 -11.60
C GLN A 116 35.48 -20.73 -11.65
N GLN A 117 36.54 -21.02 -10.90
CA GLN A 117 37.02 -22.37 -10.63
C GLN A 117 36.00 -23.05 -9.71
N THR A 118 35.51 -24.22 -10.11
CA THR A 118 34.70 -25.11 -9.27
C THR A 118 35.63 -25.87 -8.34
N GLU A 119 35.55 -25.60 -7.04
CA GLU A 119 36.21 -26.42 -6.02
C GLU A 119 35.38 -27.68 -5.77
N ASP A 120 35.91 -28.81 -6.22
CA ASP A 120 35.40 -30.15 -5.94
C ASP A 120 35.61 -30.48 -4.45
N TYR A 121 34.53 -30.48 -3.66
CA TYR A 121 34.55 -31.12 -2.34
C TYR A 121 34.26 -32.60 -2.52
N ALA A 122 35.33 -33.39 -2.58
CA ALA A 122 35.28 -34.83 -2.38
C ALA A 122 34.74 -35.12 -0.97
N MET A 123 33.63 -35.86 -0.92
CA MET A 123 33.03 -36.38 0.30
C MET A 123 33.85 -37.60 0.74
N GLU A 124 34.65 -37.47 1.80
CA GLU A 124 35.25 -38.63 2.49
C GLU A 124 34.21 -39.27 3.43
N GLU A 125 34.34 -40.60 3.56
CA GLU A 125 33.45 -41.58 4.19
C GLU A 125 33.07 -41.31 5.67
#